data_AF-S7VQW1-F1
#
_entry.id   AF-S7VQW1-F1
#
_cell.length_a   1.000
_cell.length_b   1.000
_cell.length_c   1.000
_cell.angle_alpha   90.00
_cell.angle_beta   90.00
_cell.angle_gamma   90.00
#
_symmetry.space_group_name_H-M   'P 1'
#
loop_
_entity.id
_entity.type
_entity.pdbx_description
1 polymer ?
#
loop_
_entity_poly.entity_id
_entity_poly.type
_entity_poly.pdbx_seq_one_letter_code
_entity_poly.pdbx_strand_id
1 'polypeptide(L)'
;MNKLKLPIALTFLLILFVACSTDDEDNSLEIYTTEDLSLLHNNSSKTWELEAYYQNYDNWVSDQNECFVDDSYIFKSDNEVEVISGNENCYYGDSEIAEASYTFYEEQGEVWLTMIRGKITDNIVSSTSFSLKLIELQEDRMVFSSGHKGDYKMALIFVKN
;
A
#
# COMPACT_ATOMS: atom_id res chain seq x y z
N MET A 1 28.34 -72.10 -12.67
CA MET A 1 28.78 -71.97 -11.25
C MET A 1 30.12 -71.26 -11.30
N ASN A 2 30.38 -70.06 -10.79
CA ASN A 2 29.81 -69.34 -9.66
C ASN A 2 29.72 -67.85 -9.95
N LYS A 3 28.71 -67.24 -9.32
CA LYS A 3 28.52 -65.80 -9.18
C LYS A 3 29.58 -65.28 -8.21
N LEU A 4 30.28 -64.20 -8.53
CA LEU A 4 30.90 -63.37 -7.50
C LEU A 4 30.57 -61.91 -7.78
N LYS A 5 29.80 -61.35 -6.85
CA LYS A 5 29.26 -60.00 -6.84
C LYS A 5 30.38 -59.06 -6.39
N LEU A 6 30.67 -58.03 -7.18
CA LEU A 6 31.51 -56.91 -6.74
C LEU A 6 30.61 -55.93 -5.99
N PRO A 7 30.87 -55.63 -4.70
CA PRO A 7 30.03 -54.71 -3.96
C PRO A 7 30.33 -53.26 -4.37
N ILE A 8 29.21 -52.56 -4.51
CA ILE A 8 29.04 -51.13 -4.71
C ILE A 8 29.77 -50.35 -3.62
N ALA A 9 30.73 -49.51 -4.00
CA ALA A 9 31.26 -48.44 -3.17
C ALA A 9 31.19 -47.13 -3.99
N LEU A 10 29.96 -46.75 -4.35
CA LEU A 10 29.66 -45.44 -4.93
C LEU A 10 29.26 -44.51 -3.77
N THR A 11 30.26 -44.14 -2.95
CA THR A 11 30.05 -43.27 -1.81
C THR A 11 30.17 -41.82 -2.25
N PHE A 12 29.04 -41.12 -2.17
CA PHE A 12 28.92 -39.72 -1.79
C PHE A 12 29.80 -38.71 -2.53
N LEU A 13 29.30 -38.20 -3.66
CA LEU A 13 29.52 -36.81 -4.02
C LEU A 13 28.30 -36.24 -4.75
N LEU A 14 27.13 -36.36 -4.11
CA LEU A 14 26.03 -35.44 -4.34
C LEU A 14 26.42 -34.15 -3.63
N ILE A 15 27.24 -33.35 -4.31
CA ILE A 15 27.34 -31.92 -4.01
C ILE A 15 25.93 -31.41 -4.29
N LEU A 16 25.18 -31.24 -3.21
CA LEU A 16 24.00 -30.40 -3.15
C LEU A 16 24.45 -29.01 -3.57
N PHE A 17 24.45 -28.73 -4.87
CA PHE A 17 24.30 -27.37 -5.36
C PHE A 17 22.85 -26.96 -5.06
N VAL A 18 22.55 -26.79 -3.76
CA VAL A 18 21.57 -25.80 -3.36
C VAL A 18 22.24 -24.49 -3.77
N ALA A 19 21.95 -24.05 -4.98
CA ALA A 19 21.98 -22.64 -5.26
C ALA A 19 21.05 -22.05 -4.19
N CYS A 20 21.63 -21.40 -3.18
CA CYS A 20 20.94 -20.28 -2.58
C CYS A 20 20.60 -19.39 -3.77
N SER A 21 19.34 -19.42 -4.20
CA SER A 21 18.77 -18.21 -4.77
C SER A 21 19.06 -17.17 -3.71
N THR A 22 19.93 -16.22 -4.04
CA THR A 22 19.78 -14.92 -3.43
C THR A 22 18.32 -14.58 -3.74
N ASP A 23 17.49 -14.55 -2.69
CA ASP A 23 16.27 -13.74 -2.73
C ASP A 23 16.81 -12.33 -2.94
N ASP A 24 17.07 -12.00 -4.20
CA ASP A 24 17.18 -10.62 -4.63
C ASP A 24 15.79 -10.08 -4.35
N GLU A 25 15.64 -9.47 -3.17
CA GLU A 25 14.45 -8.69 -2.82
C GLU A 25 14.15 -7.83 -4.03
N ASP A 26 13.04 -8.15 -4.68
CA ASP A 26 12.62 -7.55 -5.94
C ASP A 26 12.30 -6.08 -5.67
N ASN A 27 13.33 -5.25 -5.72
CA ASN A 27 13.26 -3.80 -5.67
C ASN A 27 12.81 -3.23 -7.03
N SER A 28 12.17 -4.03 -7.89
CA SER A 28 11.54 -3.49 -9.07
C SER A 28 10.45 -2.52 -8.63
N LEU A 29 10.44 -1.35 -9.28
CA LEU A 29 9.36 -0.39 -9.11
C LEU A 29 8.11 -1.03 -9.72
N GLU A 30 7.05 -1.26 -8.95
CA GLU A 30 5.75 -1.63 -9.52
C GLU A 30 5.32 -0.56 -10.55
N ILE A 31 5.05 -1.02 -11.78
CA ILE A 31 4.56 -0.22 -12.91
C ILE A 31 3.12 -0.63 -13.15
N TYR A 32 2.20 0.32 -13.00
CA TYR A 32 0.77 0.10 -13.19
C TYR A 32 0.32 0.55 -14.58
N THR A 33 -0.64 -0.19 -15.14
CA THR A 33 -1.36 0.15 -16.37
C THR A 33 -2.76 0.67 -16.06
N THR A 34 -3.42 1.26 -17.06
CA THR A 34 -4.84 1.65 -16.94
C THR A 34 -5.72 0.45 -16.62
N GLU A 35 -5.39 -0.72 -17.15
CA GLU A 35 -6.09 -1.97 -16.85
C GLU A 35 -5.96 -2.37 -15.38
N ASP A 36 -4.77 -2.19 -14.77
CA ASP A 36 -4.55 -2.49 -13.36
C ASP A 36 -5.38 -1.59 -12.43
N LEU A 37 -5.65 -0.34 -12.84
CA LEU A 37 -6.50 0.59 -12.08
C LEU A 37 -7.95 0.12 -11.96
N SER A 38 -8.37 -0.84 -12.78
CA SER A 38 -9.67 -1.50 -12.55
C SER A 38 -9.76 -2.16 -11.17
N LEU A 39 -8.64 -2.57 -10.54
CA LEU A 39 -8.63 -3.04 -9.15
C LEU A 39 -8.86 -1.92 -8.14
N LEU A 40 -8.44 -0.69 -8.46
CA LEU A 40 -8.55 0.50 -7.62
C LEU A 40 -9.99 0.99 -7.52
N HIS A 41 -10.71 1.05 -8.65
CA HIS A 41 -12.03 1.70 -8.75
C HIS A 41 -13.09 0.84 -9.45
N ASN A 42 -12.84 -0.44 -9.75
CA ASN A 42 -13.77 -1.37 -10.41
C ASN A 42 -14.44 -0.78 -11.68
N ASN A 43 -13.67 -0.10 -12.52
CA ASN A 43 -14.12 0.63 -13.72
C ASN A 43 -15.18 1.73 -13.52
N SER A 44 -15.59 2.02 -12.28
CA SER A 44 -16.54 3.09 -11.96
C SER A 44 -16.22 3.69 -10.60
N SER A 45 -16.54 2.96 -9.52
CA SER A 45 -16.10 3.28 -8.18
C SER A 45 -15.91 2.02 -7.33
N LYS A 46 -14.98 2.09 -6.38
CA LYS A 46 -14.76 1.04 -5.37
C LYS A 46 -14.44 1.71 -4.03
N THR A 47 -15.08 1.21 -2.98
CA THR A 47 -14.81 1.64 -1.60
C THR A 47 -13.66 0.84 -1.02
N TRP A 48 -12.77 1.55 -0.35
CA TRP A 48 -11.68 1.01 0.45
C TRP A 48 -11.79 1.56 1.86
N GLU A 49 -11.56 0.70 2.85
CA GLU A 49 -11.40 1.13 4.24
C GLU A 49 -9.91 1.24 4.54
N LEU A 50 -9.53 2.27 5.29
CA LEU A 50 -8.16 2.37 5.76
C LEU A 50 -8.02 1.50 7.02
N GLU A 51 -7.18 0.47 6.96
CA GLU A 51 -6.84 -0.37 8.11
C GLU A 51 -5.89 0.36 9.06
N ALA A 52 -4.92 1.10 8.50
CA ALA A 52 -3.94 1.83 9.29
C ALA A 52 -3.22 2.96 8.54
N TYR A 53 -2.86 4.00 9.28
CA TYR A 53 -1.93 5.06 8.90
C TYR A 53 -0.69 5.02 9.81
N TYR A 54 0.47 4.81 9.20
CA TYR A 54 1.78 4.84 9.87
C TYR A 54 2.55 6.10 9.49
N GLN A 55 3.05 6.84 10.49
CA GLN A 55 4.10 7.84 10.25
C GLN A 55 5.47 7.17 10.07
N ASN A 56 5.69 6.03 10.73
CA ASN A 56 6.81 5.14 10.51
C ASN A 56 6.32 3.69 10.68
N TYR A 57 6.32 2.92 9.60
CA TYR A 57 5.73 1.60 9.50
C TYR A 57 6.29 0.62 10.52
N ASP A 58 7.59 0.70 10.80
CA ASP A 58 8.26 -0.27 11.64
C ASP A 58 7.88 -0.13 13.12
N ASN A 59 7.54 1.08 13.57
CA ASN A 59 7.48 1.37 15.01
C ASN A 59 6.42 2.40 15.45
N TRP A 60 5.72 3.06 14.53
CA TRP A 60 4.87 4.22 14.85
C TRP A 60 3.63 4.34 13.96
N VAL A 61 2.51 3.82 14.49
CA VAL A 61 1.16 4.15 14.03
C VAL A 61 0.91 5.64 14.30
N SER A 62 0.44 6.37 13.31
CA SER A 62 0.20 7.82 13.41
C SER A 62 -0.74 8.14 14.58
N ASP A 63 -0.48 9.25 15.27
CA ASP A 63 -1.38 9.76 16.32
C ASP A 63 -2.74 10.19 15.75
N GLN A 64 -2.84 10.37 14.43
CA GLN A 64 -4.09 10.62 13.70
C GLN A 64 -4.73 9.34 13.14
N ASN A 65 -4.24 8.16 13.49
CA ASN A 65 -4.75 6.91 12.90
C ASN A 65 -6.25 6.75 13.11
N GLU A 66 -6.74 6.97 14.34
CA GLU A 66 -8.15 6.74 14.70
C GLU A 66 -9.14 7.50 13.80
N CYS A 67 -8.89 8.77 13.50
CA CYS A 67 -9.76 9.54 12.61
C CYS A 67 -9.60 9.15 11.13
N PHE A 68 -8.41 8.72 10.69
CA PHE A 68 -8.20 8.31 9.31
C PHE A 68 -8.83 6.95 8.98
N VAL A 69 -8.82 6.01 9.94
CA VAL A 69 -9.39 4.66 9.77
C VAL A 69 -10.91 4.61 9.93
N ASP A 70 -11.49 5.65 10.53
CA ASP A 70 -12.94 5.79 10.69
C ASP A 70 -13.63 6.37 9.44
N ASP A 71 -12.85 6.91 8.50
CA ASP A 71 -13.33 7.41 7.22
C ASP A 71 -13.43 6.31 6.16
N SER A 72 -14.41 6.43 5.27
CA SER A 72 -14.52 5.57 4.08
C SER A 72 -14.05 6.30 2.81
N TYR A 73 -13.28 5.60 1.98
CA TYR A 73 -12.63 6.18 0.80
C TYR A 73 -13.16 5.53 -0.48
N ILE A 74 -13.85 6.31 -1.32
CA ILE A 74 -14.45 5.84 -2.57
C ILE A 74 -13.61 6.33 -3.74
N PHE A 75 -12.80 5.42 -4.29
CA PHE A 75 -11.97 5.69 -5.47
C PHE A 75 -12.85 5.62 -6.71
N LYS A 76 -12.85 6.68 -7.52
CA LYS A 76 -13.62 6.80 -8.75
C LYS A 76 -12.71 6.75 -9.98
N SER A 77 -13.23 6.30 -11.12
CA SER A 77 -12.45 6.14 -12.36
C SER A 77 -12.01 7.46 -13.02
N ASP A 78 -12.48 8.61 -12.52
CA ASP A 78 -12.12 9.95 -12.97
C ASP A 78 -11.02 10.60 -12.13
N ASN A 79 -10.27 9.80 -11.36
CA ASN A 79 -9.16 10.23 -10.51
C ASN A 79 -9.57 11.00 -9.24
N GLU A 80 -10.86 10.96 -8.88
CA GLU A 80 -11.36 11.49 -7.63
C GLU A 80 -11.37 10.41 -6.53
N VAL A 81 -11.11 10.81 -5.29
CA VAL A 81 -11.41 10.00 -4.10
C VAL A 81 -12.42 10.76 -3.26
N GLU A 82 -13.65 10.25 -3.21
CA GLU A 82 -14.65 10.78 -2.29
C GLU A 82 -14.36 10.23 -0.89
N VAL A 83 -14.21 11.14 0.09
CA VAL A 83 -13.98 10.81 1.49
C VAL A 83 -15.27 11.05 2.26
N ILE A 84 -15.81 9.99 2.86
CA ILE A 84 -16.94 10.08 3.77
C ILE A 84 -16.38 10.06 5.18
N SER A 85 -16.43 11.22 5.85
CA SER A 85 -15.92 11.34 7.21
C SER A 85 -16.71 10.51 8.20
N GLY A 86 -16.00 9.84 9.10
CA GLY A 86 -16.55 9.11 10.23
C GLY A 86 -17.00 10.02 11.39
N ASN A 87 -17.09 9.43 12.57
CA ASN A 87 -17.37 10.08 13.85
C ASN A 87 -16.11 10.63 14.54
N GLU A 88 -14.95 10.04 14.30
CA GLU A 88 -13.68 10.43 14.91
C GLU A 88 -13.06 11.61 14.15
N ASN A 89 -12.91 12.74 14.84
CA ASN A 89 -12.41 13.98 14.25
C ASN A 89 -10.90 14.12 14.50
N CYS A 90 -10.12 14.43 13.46
CA CYS A 90 -8.67 14.61 13.58
C CYS A 90 -8.27 15.88 14.38
N TYR A 91 -9.21 16.77 14.64
CA TYR A 91 -9.05 18.08 15.30
C TYR A 91 -10.17 18.34 16.32
N TYR A 92 -9.93 17.97 17.58
CA TYR A 92 -10.91 18.13 18.67
C TYR A 92 -11.57 19.52 18.74
N GLY A 93 -12.90 19.53 18.62
CA GLY A 93 -13.74 20.71 18.86
C GLY A 93 -13.92 21.63 17.66
N ASP A 94 -13.37 21.30 16.50
CA ASP A 94 -13.45 22.10 15.29
C ASP A 94 -14.08 21.34 14.12
N SER A 95 -14.55 22.07 13.11
CA SER A 95 -14.97 21.45 11.85
C SER A 95 -13.75 20.95 11.08
N GLU A 96 -13.85 19.77 10.47
CA GLU A 96 -12.75 19.14 9.74
C GLU A 96 -12.94 19.24 8.22
N ILE A 97 -11.82 19.33 7.51
CA ILE A 97 -11.70 19.07 6.07
C ILE A 97 -11.02 17.70 5.94
N ALA A 98 -11.67 16.78 5.24
CA ALA A 98 -11.15 15.48 4.86
C ALA A 98 -11.30 15.33 3.35
N GLU A 99 -10.20 15.38 2.62
CA GLU A 99 -10.20 15.26 1.16
C GLU A 99 -9.07 14.34 0.70
N ALA A 100 -9.31 13.66 -0.42
CA ALA A 100 -8.31 12.84 -1.08
C ALA A 100 -8.47 12.92 -2.60
N SER A 101 -7.37 12.71 -3.32
CA SER A 101 -7.38 12.51 -4.77
C SER A 101 -6.21 11.64 -5.17
N TYR A 102 -6.31 10.96 -6.30
CA TYR A 102 -5.16 10.22 -6.84
C TYR A 102 -4.79 10.73 -8.23
N THR A 103 -3.55 10.50 -8.62
CA THR A 103 -3.06 10.83 -9.97
C THR A 103 -2.35 9.62 -10.54
N PHE A 104 -2.72 9.23 -11.76
CA PHE A 104 -2.03 8.21 -12.53
C PHE A 104 -1.11 8.86 -13.57
N TYR A 105 0.19 8.68 -13.38
CA TYR A 105 1.23 9.09 -14.31
C TYR A 105 1.51 7.92 -15.27
N GLU A 106 0.70 7.81 -16.32
CA GLU A 106 0.69 6.66 -17.24
C GLU A 106 2.06 6.38 -17.88
N GLU A 107 2.81 7.42 -18.24
CA GLU A 107 4.15 7.25 -18.85
C GLU A 107 5.16 6.57 -17.91
N GLN A 108 5.00 6.76 -16.59
CA GLN A 108 5.85 6.18 -15.56
C GLN A 108 5.22 4.93 -14.92
N GLY A 109 3.93 4.69 -15.19
CA GLY A 109 3.13 3.68 -14.52
C GLY A 109 3.00 3.91 -13.01
N GLU A 110 2.99 5.18 -12.56
CA GLU A 110 2.92 5.50 -11.13
C GLU A 110 1.56 6.03 -10.72
N VAL A 111 1.06 5.57 -9.58
CA VAL A 111 -0.15 6.11 -8.95
C VAL A 111 0.25 6.80 -7.65
N TRP A 112 -0.21 8.03 -7.45
CA TRP A 112 0.05 8.80 -6.24
C TRP A 112 -1.27 9.21 -5.60
N LEU A 113 -1.45 8.91 -4.32
CA LEU A 113 -2.57 9.37 -3.51
C LEU A 113 -2.14 10.63 -2.75
N THR A 114 -2.93 11.68 -2.84
CA THR A 114 -2.78 12.90 -2.05
C THR A 114 -3.90 12.98 -1.04
N MET A 115 -3.53 13.13 0.22
CA MET A 115 -4.44 13.32 1.34
C MET A 115 -4.38 14.77 1.80
N ILE A 116 -5.53 15.33 2.17
CA ILE A 116 -5.64 16.64 2.77
C ILE A 116 -6.49 16.50 4.03
N ARG A 117 -5.91 16.95 5.15
CA ARG A 117 -6.63 17.13 6.41
C ARG A 117 -6.56 18.58 6.81
N GLY A 118 -7.67 19.12 7.28
CA GLY A 118 -7.69 20.51 7.70
C GLY A 118 -8.61 20.75 8.88
N LYS A 119 -8.24 21.77 9.64
CA LYS A 119 -9.05 22.34 10.71
C LYS A 119 -9.65 23.64 10.22
N ILE A 120 -10.96 23.78 10.35
CA ILE A 120 -11.70 25.02 10.15
C ILE A 120 -12.09 25.55 11.52
N THR A 121 -11.55 26.72 11.86
CA THR A 121 -12.03 27.55 12.96
C THR A 121 -12.79 28.75 12.41
N ASP A 122 -13.47 29.50 13.28
CA ASP A 122 -14.21 30.72 12.92
C ASP A 122 -13.40 31.72 12.08
N ASN A 123 -12.07 31.74 12.23
CA ASN A 123 -11.20 32.76 11.62
C ASN A 123 -10.05 32.19 10.77
N ILE A 124 -9.76 30.90 10.86
CA ILE A 124 -8.57 30.29 10.26
C ILE A 124 -8.92 28.91 9.71
N VAL A 125 -8.58 28.69 8.44
CA VAL A 125 -8.47 27.37 7.84
C VAL A 125 -6.99 27.01 7.81
N SER A 126 -6.61 25.91 8.45
CA SER A 126 -5.26 25.36 8.38
C SER A 126 -5.34 23.92 7.89
N SER A 127 -4.61 23.59 6.83
CA SER A 127 -4.56 22.23 6.29
C SER A 127 -3.13 21.70 6.20
N THR A 128 -3.03 20.39 6.37
CA THR A 128 -1.87 19.58 6.07
C THR A 128 -2.18 18.72 4.86
N SER A 129 -1.22 18.60 3.95
CA SER A 129 -1.32 17.73 2.79
C SER A 129 -0.05 16.90 2.67
N PHE A 130 -0.21 15.66 2.25
CA PHE A 130 0.90 14.77 1.92
C PHE A 130 0.49 13.83 0.77
N SER A 131 1.47 13.37 0.01
CA SER A 131 1.27 12.44 -1.09
C SER A 131 2.16 11.21 -0.93
N LEU A 132 1.61 10.04 -1.25
CA LEU A 132 2.31 8.75 -1.15
C LEU A 132 2.12 7.98 -2.47
N LYS A 133 3.13 7.20 -2.85
CA LYS A 133 3.12 6.39 -4.07
C LYS A 133 2.47 5.04 -3.80
N LEU A 134 1.66 4.55 -4.73
CA LEU A 134 1.15 3.18 -4.71
C LEU A 134 2.30 2.21 -4.96
N ILE A 135 2.47 1.25 -4.05
CA ILE A 135 3.54 0.25 -4.13
C ILE A 135 3.00 -1.18 -4.01
N GLU A 136 1.71 -1.33 -3.73
CA GLU A 136 1.04 -2.62 -3.68
C GLU A 136 -0.43 -2.43 -4.07
N LEU A 137 -0.91 -3.19 -5.05
CA LEU A 137 -2.30 -3.22 -5.46
C LEU A 137 -2.72 -4.67 -5.70
N GLN A 138 -3.60 -5.16 -4.85
CA GLN A 138 -4.20 -6.49 -4.92
C GLN A 138 -5.72 -6.36 -4.83
N GLU A 139 -6.45 -7.46 -5.01
CA GLU A 139 -7.92 -7.46 -4.99
C GLU A 139 -8.50 -6.94 -3.65
N ASP A 140 -7.85 -7.30 -2.55
CA ASP A 140 -8.28 -7.06 -1.18
C ASP A 140 -7.38 -6.11 -0.37
N ARG A 141 -6.24 -5.68 -0.94
CA ARG A 141 -5.24 -4.87 -0.25
C ARG A 141 -4.60 -3.85 -1.18
N MET A 142 -4.39 -2.65 -0.65
CA MET A 142 -3.72 -1.56 -1.36
C MET A 142 -2.82 -0.79 -0.39
N VAL A 143 -1.58 -0.48 -0.81
CA VAL A 143 -0.59 0.21 0.03
C VAL A 143 -0.03 1.42 -0.70
N PHE A 144 -0.22 2.58 -0.09
CA PHE A 144 0.49 3.80 -0.48
C PHE A 144 1.59 4.10 0.53
N SER A 145 2.79 4.44 0.06
CA SER A 145 3.96 4.59 0.90
C SER A 145 4.96 5.63 0.36
N SER A 146 5.79 6.17 1.26
CA SER A 146 6.95 7.01 0.91
C SER A 146 8.24 6.23 0.72
N GLY A 147 8.19 4.92 0.96
CA GLY A 147 9.28 3.97 0.78
C GLY A 147 9.02 3.02 -0.39
N HIS A 148 9.43 1.77 -0.21
CA HIS A 148 9.22 0.70 -1.17
C HIS A 148 8.76 -0.58 -0.46
N LYS A 149 8.39 -1.60 -1.22
CA LYS A 149 8.03 -2.91 -0.68
C LYS A 149 9.17 -3.44 0.20
N GLY A 150 8.86 -3.80 1.44
CA GLY A 150 9.84 -4.23 2.45
C GLY A 150 10.44 -3.12 3.32
N ASP A 151 10.39 -1.84 2.92
CA ASP A 151 10.76 -0.66 3.73
C ASP A 151 9.76 0.47 3.46
N TYR A 152 8.59 0.38 4.10
CA TYR A 152 7.44 1.22 3.77
C TYR A 152 7.50 2.64 4.35
N LYS A 153 8.38 2.94 5.31
CA LYS A 153 8.48 4.29 5.93
C LYS A 153 7.11 4.85 6.37
N MET A 154 6.61 5.92 5.75
CA MET A 154 5.23 6.37 5.98
C MET A 154 4.29 5.58 5.08
N ALA A 155 3.19 5.04 5.62
CA ALA A 155 2.31 4.18 4.85
C ALA A 155 0.83 4.32 5.21
N LEU A 156 -0.03 4.21 4.19
CA LEU A 156 -1.46 4.03 4.30
C LEU A 156 -1.81 2.63 3.80
N ILE A 157 -2.43 1.83 4.68
CA ILE A 157 -2.83 0.46 4.38
C ILE A 157 -4.33 0.44 4.19
N PHE A 158 -4.78 0.18 2.97
CA PHE A 158 -6.19 0.04 2.62
C PHE A 158 -6.55 -1.44 2.47
N VAL A 159 -7.73 -1.79 2.94
CA VAL A 159 -8.34 -3.11 2.77
C VAL A 159 -9.71 -2.96 2.12
N LYS A 160 -10.15 -4.03 1.44
CA LYS A 160 -11.47 -4.07 0.83
C LYS A 160 -12.56 -4.01 1.92
N ASN A 161 -13.57 -3.15 1.71
CA ASN A 161 -14.82 -3.12 2.47
C ASN A 161 -15.63 -4.40 2.22
#